data_AF-A0A8J5KL23-F1
#
_entry.id   AF-A0A8J5KL23-F1
#
_cell.length_a   1.000
_cell.length_b   1.000
_cell.length_c   1.000
_cell.angle_alpha   90.00
_cell.angle_beta   90.00
_cell.angle_gamma   90.00
#
_symmetry.space_group_name_H-M   'P 1'
#
loop_
_entity.id
_entity.type
_entity.pdbx_description
1 polymer ?
#
loop_
_entity_poly.entity_id
_entity_poly.type
_entity_poly.pdbx_seq_one_letter_code
_entity_poly.pdbx_strand_id
1 'polypeptide(L)'
;MSCREGLMSPQTETKASVRFKAGVKDYKLTYYTPDYEVKDTDILVAFRVTPQPGVPPEDARVAVAAESSTGSVTKMFTSIVGNVFGFKALRAPHLEDLRIPTSYSKTFQGPPHHIQAETGEIKGHYLNATVGACEEMMKRAIFARELGAPIVMHDYLTGGFTANTSLAHYCRDNGLLLHIHHAMHAVIDR
;
A
#
# COMPACT_ATOMS: atom_id res chain seq x y z
N MET A 1 58.88 14.24 25.42
CA MET A 1 57.60 13.53 25.17
C MET A 1 57.41 13.50 23.66
N SER A 2 57.29 12.31 23.05
CA SER A 2 57.15 12.20 21.59
C SER A 2 55.68 12.26 21.19
N CYS A 3 55.32 13.10 20.22
CA CYS A 3 53.96 13.15 19.68
C CYS A 3 53.77 12.02 18.65
N ARG A 4 52.63 11.33 18.71
CA ARG A 4 52.32 10.20 17.83
C ARG A 4 52.07 10.68 16.41
N GLU A 5 52.74 10.06 15.44
CA GLU A 5 52.38 10.17 14.03
C GLU A 5 51.02 9.48 13.79
N GLY A 6 50.06 10.23 13.24
CA GLY A 6 48.80 9.68 12.77
C GLY A 6 48.93 9.20 11.33
N LEU A 7 48.86 7.88 11.11
CA LEU A 7 48.77 7.30 9.76
C LEU A 7 47.48 7.77 9.07
N MET A 8 47.62 8.71 8.12
CA MET A 8 46.57 8.99 7.14
C MET A 8 46.48 7.81 6.17
N SER A 9 45.38 7.08 6.23
CA SER A 9 45.05 6.06 5.23
C SER A 9 44.90 6.70 3.84
N PRO A 10 45.35 6.06 2.74
CA PRO A 10 45.15 6.59 1.40
C PRO A 10 43.65 6.71 1.10
N GLN A 11 43.18 7.90 0.73
CA GLN A 11 41.84 8.07 0.20
C GLN A 11 41.76 7.34 -1.15
N THR A 12 40.96 6.28 -1.22
CA THR A 12 40.77 5.53 -2.45
C THR A 12 39.94 6.36 -3.43
N GLU A 13 40.59 7.00 -4.41
CA GLU A 13 39.90 7.71 -5.48
C GLU A 13 39.01 6.74 -6.27
N THR A 14 37.72 6.78 -5.96
CA THR A 14 36.73 5.99 -6.68
C THR A 14 36.45 6.72 -8.00
N LYS A 15 36.92 6.17 -9.13
CA LYS A 15 36.59 6.65 -10.47
C LYS A 15 35.12 6.40 -10.80
N ALA A 16 34.24 7.19 -10.19
CA ALA A 16 32.84 7.25 -10.56
C ALA A 16 32.74 7.71 -12.01
N SER A 17 32.04 6.92 -12.84
CA SER A 17 31.72 7.33 -14.21
C SER A 17 31.00 8.68 -14.21
N VAL A 18 31.18 9.47 -15.28
CA VAL A 18 30.75 10.87 -15.43
C VAL A 18 29.24 11.12 -15.23
N ARG A 19 28.46 10.05 -15.04
CA ARG A 19 27.01 10.04 -14.88
C ARG A 19 26.50 10.31 -13.46
N PHE A 20 27.29 10.07 -12.41
CA PHE A 20 26.84 10.22 -11.02
C PHE A 20 27.53 11.38 -10.29
N LYS A 21 26.85 12.53 -10.21
CA LYS A 21 27.14 13.59 -9.22
C LYS A 21 26.32 13.37 -7.95
N ALA A 22 27.00 13.25 -6.81
CA ALA A 22 26.39 13.27 -5.49
C ALA A 22 25.97 14.70 -5.09
N GLY A 23 24.98 14.82 -4.20
CA GLY A 23 24.39 16.08 -3.75
C GLY A 23 22.87 16.06 -3.88
N VAL A 24 22.19 16.96 -3.15
CA VAL A 24 20.73 17.15 -3.30
C VAL A 24 20.48 17.75 -4.68
N LYS A 25 19.60 17.10 -5.44
CA LYS A 25 19.13 17.59 -6.75
C LYS A 25 17.65 17.89 -6.64
N ASP A 26 17.20 18.84 -7.45
CA ASP A 26 15.79 19.09 -7.64
C ASP A 26 15.13 17.82 -8.22
N TYR A 27 14.07 17.35 -7.55
CA TYR A 27 13.27 16.22 -7.98
C TYR A 27 12.70 16.42 -9.40
N LYS A 28 12.47 17.68 -9.81
CA LYS A 28 11.87 18.05 -11.11
C LYS A 28 12.65 17.49 -12.29
N LEU A 29 13.96 17.43 -12.18
CA LEU A 29 14.88 16.91 -13.22
C LEU A 29 14.72 15.41 -13.48
N THR A 30 14.04 14.67 -12.60
CA THR A 30 13.94 13.19 -12.68
C THR A 30 12.49 12.70 -12.68
N TYR A 31 11.58 13.38 -11.98
CA TYR A 31 10.20 12.91 -11.76
C TYR A 31 9.12 13.82 -12.38
N TYR A 32 9.49 14.92 -13.05
CA TYR A 32 8.55 15.72 -13.84
C TYR A 32 8.67 15.40 -15.32
N THR A 33 7.73 14.61 -15.84
CA THR A 33 7.69 14.17 -17.24
C THR A 33 6.31 14.47 -17.84
N PRO A 34 6.01 15.73 -18.21
CA PRO A 34 4.70 16.12 -18.71
C PRO A 34 4.36 15.45 -20.05
N ASP A 35 5.37 15.13 -20.86
CA ASP A 35 5.25 14.46 -22.15
C ASP A 35 5.23 12.92 -22.04
N TYR A 36 5.02 12.35 -20.83
CA TYR A 36 4.98 10.90 -20.64
C TYR A 36 3.68 10.30 -21.20
N GLU A 37 3.81 9.46 -22.22
CA GLU A 37 2.70 8.67 -22.74
C GLU A 37 2.32 7.54 -21.75
N VAL A 38 1.12 7.66 -21.19
CA VAL A 38 0.54 6.67 -20.26
C VAL A 38 0.33 5.32 -20.95
N LYS A 39 0.80 4.25 -20.33
CA LYS A 39 0.60 2.88 -20.83
C LYS A 39 -0.58 2.20 -20.15
N ASP A 40 -1.14 1.19 -20.79
CA ASP A 40 -2.22 0.37 -20.23
C ASP A 40 -1.78 -0.46 -19.01
N THR A 41 -0.47 -0.66 -18.84
CA THR A 41 0.14 -1.35 -17.69
C THR A 41 0.39 -0.44 -16.48
N ASP A 42 0.19 0.87 -16.61
CA ASP A 42 0.57 1.82 -15.57
C ASP A 42 -0.54 1.94 -14.52
N ILE A 43 -0.15 1.89 -13.23
CA ILE A 43 -1.01 2.31 -12.11
C ILE A 43 -0.98 3.83 -12.07
N LEU A 44 -2.14 4.48 -12.18
CA LEU A 44 -2.24 5.94 -12.10
C LEU A 44 -2.83 6.34 -10.74
N VAL A 45 -2.29 7.38 -10.12
CA VAL A 45 -2.78 7.92 -8.85
C VAL A 45 -3.14 9.39 -9.02
N ALA A 46 -4.36 9.76 -8.66
CA ALA A 46 -4.79 11.16 -8.63
C ALA A 46 -4.61 11.71 -7.22
N PHE A 47 -3.77 12.74 -7.06
CA PHE A 47 -3.56 13.44 -5.80
C PHE A 47 -4.09 14.87 -5.87
N ARG A 48 -4.92 15.26 -4.89
CA ARG A 48 -5.15 16.66 -4.55
C ARG A 48 -4.00 17.11 -3.65
N VAL A 49 -3.16 18.02 -4.16
CA VAL A 49 -1.95 18.49 -3.48
C VAL A 49 -2.12 19.93 -3.03
N THR A 50 -2.11 20.17 -1.71
CA THR A 50 -2.10 21.52 -1.13
C THR A 50 -0.68 21.84 -0.62
N PRO A 51 0.15 22.60 -1.36
CA PRO A 51 1.51 22.94 -0.92
C PRO A 51 1.51 23.91 0.27
N GLN A 52 2.60 23.95 1.04
CA GLN A 52 2.87 24.98 2.04
C GLN A 52 3.05 26.37 1.39
N PRO A 53 2.80 27.48 2.12
CA PRO A 53 3.16 28.82 1.66
C PRO A 53 4.65 28.89 1.29
N GLY A 54 4.94 29.42 0.09
CA GLY A 54 6.30 29.52 -0.45
C GLY A 54 6.82 28.30 -1.20
N VAL A 55 6.08 27.18 -1.24
CA VAL A 55 6.43 25.99 -2.04
C VAL A 55 5.72 26.04 -3.39
N PRO A 56 6.44 25.98 -4.54
CA PRO A 56 5.81 25.92 -5.86
C PRO A 56 4.92 24.67 -6.03
N PRO A 57 3.74 24.78 -6.66
CA PRO A 57 2.84 23.63 -6.84
C PRO A 57 3.43 22.48 -7.68
N GLU A 58 4.35 22.76 -8.60
CA GLU A 58 5.02 21.71 -9.39
C GLU A 58 5.96 20.89 -8.51
N ASP A 59 6.90 21.54 -7.80
CA ASP A 59 7.87 20.89 -6.93
C ASP A 59 7.18 20.00 -5.87
N ALA A 60 6.05 20.47 -5.33
CA ALA A 60 5.21 19.70 -4.41
C ALA A 60 4.62 18.41 -5.03
N ARG A 61 4.14 18.46 -6.28
CA ARG A 61 3.63 17.27 -7.01
C ARG A 61 4.75 16.30 -7.39
N VAL A 62 5.91 16.84 -7.73
CA VAL A 62 7.07 16.05 -8.13
C VAL A 62 7.66 15.32 -6.93
N ALA A 63 7.71 15.95 -5.76
CA ALA A 63 8.09 15.29 -4.51
C ALA A 63 7.16 14.12 -4.17
N VAL A 64 5.84 14.27 -4.36
CA VAL A 64 4.87 13.16 -4.22
C VAL A 64 5.25 11.99 -5.11
N ALA A 65 5.48 12.22 -6.40
CA ALA A 65 5.81 11.17 -7.37
C ALA A 65 7.17 10.48 -7.10
N ALA A 66 8.15 11.23 -6.61
CA ALA A 66 9.46 10.71 -6.24
C ALA A 66 9.38 9.76 -5.02
N GLU A 67 8.70 10.20 -3.96
CA GLU A 67 8.60 9.44 -2.71
C GLU A 67 7.57 8.28 -2.79
N SER A 68 6.72 8.21 -3.82
CA SER A 68 5.68 7.16 -3.96
C SER A 68 6.00 6.00 -4.93
N SER A 69 7.09 6.06 -5.71
CA SER A 69 7.23 5.25 -6.94
C SER A 69 8.15 4.02 -6.86
N THR A 70 9.15 3.98 -5.97
CA THR A 70 10.21 2.94 -6.00
C THR A 70 9.88 1.66 -5.19
N GLY A 71 8.76 1.00 -5.49
CA GLY A 71 8.47 -0.32 -4.90
C GLY A 71 7.14 -1.00 -5.28
N SER A 72 7.05 -2.31 -4.97
CA SER A 72 5.84 -3.15 -5.07
C SER A 72 4.62 -2.55 -4.33
N VAL A 73 3.38 -2.96 -4.60
CA VAL A 73 2.18 -2.28 -4.08
C VAL A 73 2.06 -2.25 -2.54
N THR A 74 2.63 -3.20 -1.81
CA THR A 74 2.75 -3.09 -0.33
C THR A 74 3.67 -1.92 0.07
N LYS A 75 4.71 -1.63 -0.72
CA LYS A 75 5.53 -0.40 -0.62
C LYS A 75 4.81 0.81 -1.20
N MET A 76 3.98 0.65 -2.24
CA MET A 76 3.21 1.76 -2.82
C MET A 76 2.22 2.32 -1.80
N PHE A 77 1.38 1.49 -1.18
CA PHE A 77 0.44 1.96 -0.15
C PHE A 77 1.15 2.50 1.10
N THR A 78 2.25 1.87 1.56
CA THR A 78 3.00 2.38 2.72
C THR A 78 3.83 3.62 2.42
N SER A 79 4.33 3.82 1.21
CA SER A 79 5.07 5.05 0.84
C SER A 79 4.11 6.20 0.48
N ILE A 80 3.00 5.91 -0.19
CA ILE A 80 1.92 6.89 -0.37
C ILE A 80 1.37 7.30 1.00
N VAL A 81 0.73 6.41 1.75
CA VAL A 81 0.00 6.78 2.98
C VAL A 81 0.96 7.10 4.14
N GLY A 82 2.11 6.44 4.23
CA GLY A 82 3.06 6.60 5.33
C GLY A 82 4.10 7.73 5.14
N ASN A 83 4.60 7.96 3.92
CA ASN A 83 5.63 8.99 3.68
C ASN A 83 5.03 10.28 3.09
N VAL A 84 4.22 10.19 2.03
CA VAL A 84 3.72 11.39 1.33
C VAL A 84 2.76 12.21 2.21
N PHE A 85 1.87 11.57 2.98
CA PHE A 85 0.97 12.31 3.88
C PHE A 85 1.70 12.96 5.07
N GLY A 86 2.91 12.50 5.41
CA GLY A 86 3.79 13.12 6.42
C GLY A 86 4.73 14.19 5.89
N PHE A 87 4.69 14.51 4.58
CA PHE A 87 5.70 15.35 3.95
C PHE A 87 5.54 16.83 4.32
N LYS A 88 6.51 17.41 5.04
CA LYS A 88 6.44 18.77 5.61
C LYS A 88 6.12 19.88 4.59
N ALA A 89 6.47 19.70 3.31
CA ALA A 89 6.19 20.66 2.24
C ALA A 89 4.72 20.68 1.78
N LEU A 90 3.89 19.76 2.27
CA LEU A 90 2.46 19.66 2.00
C LEU A 90 1.65 20.02 3.27
N ARG A 91 0.49 20.64 3.09
CA ARG A 91 -0.46 20.95 4.19
C ARG A 91 -1.56 19.91 4.32
N ALA A 92 -2.09 19.49 3.19
CA ALA A 92 -3.17 18.51 3.07
C ALA A 92 -3.05 17.84 1.69
N PRO A 93 -2.23 16.79 1.56
CA PRO A 93 -2.35 15.85 0.46
C PRO A 93 -3.58 14.97 0.67
N HIS A 94 -4.30 14.68 -0.40
CA HIS A 94 -5.42 13.73 -0.41
C HIS A 94 -5.32 12.87 -1.68
N LEU A 95 -5.51 11.56 -1.54
CA LEU A 95 -5.57 10.64 -2.67
C LEU A 95 -7.03 10.56 -3.10
N GLU A 96 -7.32 10.96 -4.34
CA GLU A 96 -8.68 11.05 -4.87
C GLU A 96 -9.08 9.76 -5.60
N ASP A 97 -8.17 9.18 -6.39
CA ASP A 97 -8.46 8.03 -7.25
C ASP A 97 -7.20 7.22 -7.58
N LEU A 98 -7.39 5.95 -7.93
CA LEU A 98 -6.35 4.97 -8.26
C LEU A 98 -6.78 4.10 -9.45
N ARG A 99 -6.26 4.37 -10.65
CA ARG A 99 -6.46 3.49 -11.82
C ARG A 99 -5.57 2.26 -11.69
N ILE A 100 -6.15 1.14 -11.28
CA ILE A 100 -5.47 -0.17 -11.29
C ILE A 100 -5.61 -0.80 -12.69
N PRO A 101 -4.50 -1.13 -13.38
CA PRO A 101 -4.55 -1.71 -14.71
C PRO A 101 -5.00 -3.18 -14.66
N THR A 102 -5.63 -3.66 -15.73
CA THR A 102 -6.22 -5.03 -15.76
C THR A 102 -5.18 -6.15 -15.70
N SER A 103 -3.94 -5.89 -16.11
CA SER A 103 -2.80 -6.80 -15.90
C SER A 103 -2.47 -6.98 -14.42
N TYR A 104 -2.65 -5.94 -13.61
CA TYR A 104 -2.39 -5.97 -12.17
C TYR A 104 -3.59 -6.46 -11.38
N SER A 105 -4.83 -6.05 -11.71
CA SER A 105 -6.01 -6.54 -11.00
C SER A 105 -6.19 -8.06 -11.12
N LYS A 106 -5.78 -8.66 -12.25
CA LYS A 106 -5.75 -10.13 -12.46
C LYS A 106 -4.75 -10.88 -11.57
N THR A 107 -3.81 -10.20 -10.90
CA THR A 107 -2.96 -10.87 -9.89
C THR A 107 -3.65 -10.97 -8.52
N PHE A 108 -4.81 -10.33 -8.34
CA PHE A 108 -5.62 -10.41 -7.14
C PHE A 108 -6.81 -11.34 -7.37
N GLN A 109 -7.11 -12.15 -6.37
CA GLN A 109 -7.96 -13.32 -6.54
C GLN A 109 -9.48 -12.99 -6.52
N GLY A 110 -9.86 -11.75 -6.17
CA GLY A 110 -11.26 -11.27 -6.14
C GLY A 110 -12.11 -11.80 -4.98
N PRO A 111 -13.43 -11.55 -4.97
CA PRO A 111 -14.37 -12.07 -3.95
C PRO A 111 -14.71 -13.58 -4.12
N PRO A 112 -15.00 -14.32 -3.02
CA PRO A 112 -15.49 -15.72 -3.06
C PRO A 112 -17.05 -15.85 -3.10
N HIS A 113 -17.58 -17.08 -3.32
CA HIS A 113 -19.01 -17.37 -3.62
C HIS A 113 -19.68 -18.44 -2.71
N HIS A 114 -21.00 -18.68 -2.91
CA HIS A 114 -22.06 -19.15 -1.97
C HIS A 114 -22.22 -20.68 -1.71
N ILE A 115 -23.06 -21.06 -0.70
CA ILE A 115 -23.94 -22.27 -0.68
C ILE A 115 -25.08 -22.21 0.40
N GLN A 116 -26.09 -23.09 0.25
CA GLN A 116 -27.44 -23.21 0.88
C GLN A 116 -27.47 -24.36 1.95
N ALA A 117 -28.53 -24.74 2.72
CA ALA A 117 -29.97 -24.43 2.77
C ALA A 117 -30.61 -24.87 4.13
N GLU A 118 -31.81 -24.35 4.49
CA GLU A 118 -32.85 -25.13 5.24
C GLU A 118 -34.28 -24.53 5.14
N THR A 119 -34.40 -23.20 5.02
CA THR A 119 -35.70 -22.50 4.80
C THR A 119 -36.09 -22.33 3.32
N GLY A 120 -35.36 -22.96 2.40
CA GLY A 120 -35.27 -22.55 1.00
C GLY A 120 -34.33 -21.34 0.79
N GLU A 121 -34.27 -20.42 1.74
CA GLU A 121 -33.34 -19.28 1.75
C GLU A 121 -31.95 -19.67 2.32
N ILE A 122 -30.89 -19.05 1.81
CA ILE A 122 -29.55 -19.08 2.42
C ILE A 122 -29.57 -18.20 3.67
N LYS A 123 -29.27 -18.76 4.84
CA LYS A 123 -29.07 -18.00 6.08
C LYS A 123 -27.66 -18.23 6.60
N GLY A 124 -27.00 -17.15 7.03
CA GLY A 124 -25.65 -17.18 7.57
C GLY A 124 -25.41 -15.99 8.48
N HIS A 125 -24.67 -16.22 9.57
CA HIS A 125 -24.23 -15.16 10.47
C HIS A 125 -22.75 -14.87 10.23
N TYR A 126 -22.37 -13.59 10.21
CA TYR A 126 -21.03 -13.17 9.82
C TYR A 126 -20.06 -13.34 10.99
N LEU A 127 -19.42 -14.52 11.09
CA LEU A 127 -18.47 -14.81 12.17
C LEU A 127 -17.21 -13.94 12.00
N ASN A 128 -16.93 -13.06 12.97
CA ASN A 128 -15.82 -12.10 12.85
C ASN A 128 -14.46 -12.74 13.15
N ALA A 129 -13.64 -12.88 12.10
CA ALA A 129 -12.28 -13.42 12.17
C ALA A 129 -11.25 -12.38 12.66
N THR A 130 -11.58 -11.08 12.72
CA THR A 130 -10.66 -10.01 13.10
C THR A 130 -10.09 -10.18 14.51
N VAL A 131 -8.76 -10.19 14.61
CA VAL A 131 -7.97 -10.25 15.84
C VAL A 131 -6.55 -9.78 15.53
N GLY A 132 -5.80 -9.33 16.53
CA GLY A 132 -4.48 -8.71 16.35
C GLY A 132 -3.33 -9.62 15.92
N ALA A 133 -3.58 -10.90 15.63
CA ALA A 133 -2.56 -11.87 15.17
C ALA A 133 -3.13 -12.73 14.03
N CYS A 134 -2.34 -12.90 12.96
CA CYS A 134 -2.75 -13.66 11.77
C CYS A 134 -3.07 -15.12 12.11
N GLU A 135 -2.32 -15.73 13.02
CA GLU A 135 -2.49 -17.12 13.47
C GLU A 135 -3.85 -17.32 14.15
N GLU A 136 -4.26 -16.36 15.00
CA GLU A 136 -5.56 -16.39 15.67
C GLU A 136 -6.72 -16.09 14.70
N MET A 137 -6.51 -15.20 13.71
CA MET A 137 -7.48 -14.95 12.64
C MET A 137 -7.72 -16.23 11.82
N MET A 138 -6.65 -16.94 11.46
CA MET A 138 -6.73 -18.21 10.73
C MET A 138 -7.42 -19.30 11.57
N LYS A 139 -7.13 -19.42 12.87
CA LYS A 139 -7.85 -20.34 13.77
C LYS A 139 -9.35 -20.07 13.78
N ARG A 140 -9.77 -18.81 13.83
CA ARG A 140 -11.20 -18.42 13.77
C ARG A 140 -11.84 -18.78 12.42
N ALA A 141 -11.14 -18.55 11.31
CA ALA A 141 -11.63 -18.90 9.98
C ALA A 141 -11.74 -20.43 9.79
N ILE A 142 -10.77 -21.19 10.30
CA ILE A 142 -10.80 -22.67 10.34
C ILE A 142 -11.98 -23.16 11.19
N PHE A 143 -12.17 -22.62 12.39
CA PHE A 143 -13.28 -23.01 13.26
C PHE A 143 -14.64 -22.66 12.65
N ALA A 144 -14.77 -21.51 11.98
CA ALA A 144 -15.98 -21.16 11.23
C ALA A 144 -16.27 -22.16 10.10
N ARG A 145 -15.24 -22.62 9.37
CA ARG A 145 -15.37 -23.68 8.35
C ARG A 145 -15.80 -25.02 8.98
N GLU A 146 -15.20 -25.41 10.10
CA GLU A 146 -15.51 -26.66 10.81
C GLU A 146 -16.95 -26.69 11.33
N LEU A 147 -17.49 -25.53 11.73
CA LEU A 147 -18.91 -25.35 12.06
C LEU A 147 -19.86 -25.36 10.84
N GLY A 148 -19.34 -25.44 9.61
CA GLY A 148 -20.12 -25.33 8.39
C GLY A 148 -20.69 -23.92 8.13
N ALA A 149 -20.11 -22.88 8.73
CA ALA A 149 -20.58 -21.51 8.51
C ALA A 149 -20.34 -21.09 7.04
N PRO A 150 -21.33 -20.52 6.34
CA PRO A 150 -21.18 -20.17 4.93
C PRO A 150 -20.39 -18.86 4.73
N ILE A 151 -20.12 -18.10 5.80
CA ILE A 151 -19.58 -16.75 5.73
C ILE A 151 -18.81 -16.36 7.00
N VAL A 152 -17.69 -15.66 6.80
CA VAL A 152 -16.93 -14.95 7.84
C VAL A 152 -16.86 -13.46 7.50
N MET A 153 -16.52 -12.61 8.47
CA MET A 153 -16.21 -11.20 8.22
C MET A 153 -14.83 -10.81 8.72
N HIS A 154 -14.27 -9.76 8.10
CA HIS A 154 -13.02 -9.15 8.51
C HIS A 154 -13.02 -7.63 8.32
N ASP A 155 -12.39 -6.94 9.26
CA ASP A 155 -12.18 -5.49 9.26
C ASP A 155 -10.86 -5.18 8.53
N TYR A 156 -10.89 -5.07 7.20
CA TYR A 156 -9.65 -5.08 6.39
C TYR A 156 -8.69 -3.91 6.65
N LEU A 157 -9.18 -2.77 7.14
CA LEU A 157 -8.35 -1.60 7.47
C LEU A 157 -7.67 -1.76 8.83
N THR A 158 -8.40 -2.22 9.85
CA THR A 158 -7.87 -2.35 11.22
C THR A 158 -7.11 -3.66 11.44
N GLY A 159 -7.50 -4.74 10.75
CA GLY A 159 -6.73 -5.98 10.64
C GLY A 159 -5.59 -5.91 9.60
N GLY A 160 -5.70 -4.99 8.63
CA GLY A 160 -4.67 -4.69 7.65
C GLY A 160 -4.71 -5.55 6.38
N PHE A 161 -4.32 -4.95 5.25
CA PHE A 161 -4.36 -5.56 3.92
C PHE A 161 -3.63 -6.90 3.80
N THR A 162 -2.52 -7.10 4.53
CA THR A 162 -1.77 -8.37 4.52
C THR A 162 -2.58 -9.51 5.14
N ALA A 163 -3.20 -9.28 6.30
CA ALA A 163 -4.07 -10.26 6.95
C ALA A 163 -5.30 -10.56 6.08
N ASN A 164 -5.93 -9.50 5.56
CA ASN A 164 -7.07 -9.61 4.65
C ASN A 164 -6.75 -10.42 3.38
N THR A 165 -5.57 -10.26 2.78
CA THR A 165 -5.17 -11.01 1.58
C THR A 165 -5.02 -12.50 1.89
N SER A 166 -4.36 -12.84 2.99
CA SER A 166 -4.21 -14.24 3.47
C SER A 166 -5.57 -14.87 3.76
N LEU A 167 -6.48 -14.14 4.41
CA LEU A 167 -7.84 -14.61 4.69
C LEU A 167 -8.65 -14.78 3.41
N ALA A 168 -8.54 -13.88 2.43
CA ALA A 168 -9.24 -13.99 1.15
C ALA A 168 -8.81 -15.21 0.33
N HIS A 169 -7.53 -15.59 0.38
CA HIS A 169 -7.06 -16.85 -0.21
C HIS A 169 -7.66 -18.05 0.52
N TYR A 170 -7.56 -18.08 1.86
CA TYR A 170 -8.13 -19.15 2.68
C TYR A 170 -9.63 -19.35 2.43
N CYS A 171 -10.41 -18.27 2.45
CA CYS A 171 -11.86 -18.32 2.27
C CYS A 171 -12.25 -18.95 0.93
N ARG A 172 -11.53 -18.64 -0.16
CA ARG A 172 -11.77 -19.26 -1.46
C ARG A 172 -11.45 -20.75 -1.47
N ASP A 173 -10.27 -21.12 -0.98
CA ASP A 173 -9.81 -22.53 -1.00
C ASP A 173 -10.67 -23.43 -0.08
N ASN A 174 -11.46 -22.83 0.82
CA ASN A 174 -12.28 -23.53 1.81
C ASN A 174 -13.80 -23.30 1.64
N GLY A 175 -14.24 -22.60 0.58
CA GLY A 175 -15.67 -22.40 0.27
C GLY A 175 -16.41 -21.43 1.21
N LEU A 176 -15.69 -20.53 1.89
CA LEU A 176 -16.27 -19.49 2.74
C LEU A 176 -16.51 -18.20 1.95
N LEU A 177 -17.68 -17.58 2.12
CA LEU A 177 -17.87 -16.18 1.80
C LEU A 177 -17.05 -15.31 2.77
N LEU A 178 -16.51 -14.19 2.28
CA LEU A 178 -15.78 -13.21 3.08
C LEU A 178 -16.46 -11.84 2.95
N HIS A 179 -17.13 -11.41 4.02
CA HIS A 179 -17.65 -10.05 4.15
C HIS A 179 -16.53 -9.10 4.60
N ILE A 180 -16.36 -8.00 3.89
CA ILE A 180 -15.37 -6.97 4.22
C ILE A 180 -16.08 -5.79 4.88
N HIS A 181 -15.75 -5.55 6.15
CA HIS A 181 -16.21 -4.37 6.87
C HIS A 181 -15.11 -3.31 6.86
N HIS A 182 -15.49 -2.07 6.54
CA HIS A 182 -14.60 -0.94 6.37
C HIS A 182 -14.38 -0.12 7.66
N ALA A 183 -14.31 -0.78 8.83
CA ALA A 183 -14.03 -0.10 10.09
C ALA A 183 -12.84 0.86 9.96
N MET A 184 -12.95 2.08 10.52
CA MET A 184 -11.96 3.16 10.44
C MET A 184 -11.86 3.91 9.10
N HIS A 185 -12.63 3.57 8.05
CA HIS A 185 -12.55 4.27 6.76
C HIS A 185 -12.75 5.81 6.88
N ALA A 186 -13.76 6.23 7.67
CA ALA A 186 -14.10 7.64 7.94
C ALA A 186 -13.04 8.44 8.73
N VAL A 187 -11.89 7.85 9.05
CA VAL A 187 -10.68 8.56 9.54
C VAL A 187 -9.79 9.02 8.37
N ILE A 188 -9.98 8.42 7.18
CA ILE A 188 -9.17 8.58 5.98
C ILE A 188 -9.97 9.29 4.86
N ASP A 189 -11.26 9.01 4.70
CA ASP A 189 -12.09 9.41 3.55
C ASP A 189 -13.22 10.42 3.84
N ARG A 190 -13.06 11.23 4.90
CA ARG A 190 -14.07 12.19 5.40
C ARG A 190 -13.67 13.66 5.23
#